data_AF-A0A423VR82-F1
#
_entry.id   AF-A0A423VR82-F1
#
_cell.length_a   1.000
_cell.length_b   1.000
_cell.length_c   1.000
_cell.angle_alpha   90.00
_cell.angle_beta   90.00
_cell.angle_gamma   90.00
#
_symmetry.space_group_name_H-M   'P 1'
#
loop_
_entity.id
_entity.type
_entity.pdbx_description
1 polymer ?
#
loop_
_entity_poly.entity_id
_entity_poly.type
_entity_poly.pdbx_seq_one_letter_code
_entity_poly.pdbx_strand_id
1 'polypeptide(L)'
;MAAAPPKPADEPKLLWNPDNVKDVAESVGIGALTDEALKCLSQDVEYRLGQVIIESLRFMRHAGRTTLAVQDVSQALKVLDVEPLYGYESTRPLRYGEASLGPGQPLFYLEDEEVDFEKLINAPLPKVPRDATFTAHWLAIEGVQPSIPQNPTTAEARSQELVPKGPGANPALAALAGNDNVSFRPHVRHIISKELVLYFDKIQSAILNDNPTDEVRHLRNAALQSVRSDPGLHQLVPYFVNFIANQVTHRLDDTFTLRQMMELTAALIANDNLFLDPYASPLSAPVLTCLMSRNLGSDEGMDALKEQYELRELSAAILGSIAKNYGKSNTRLRPKLTRTCLKYFLDPSKPAAVLFGAVCGLSAAGGPESVRVLLLPNIKSFDDMILRPMRERGVPEPEIKLLISAIVKAVKTIDKNEIGGLTNGVNGGTTEHTATELVDFLGETIGREVANLGNAKLNREVLDAKAFRDD
;
A
#
# COMPACT_ATOMS: atom_id res chain seq x y z
N MET A 1 -36.86 0.50 79.20
CA MET A 1 -36.19 1.09 78.04
C MET A 1 -36.89 0.56 76.79
N ALA A 2 -37.82 1.33 76.24
CA ALA A 2 -38.45 0.99 74.96
C ALA A 2 -37.44 1.26 73.85
N ALA A 3 -37.13 0.23 73.05
CA ALA A 3 -36.24 0.35 71.91
C ALA A 3 -36.88 1.30 70.88
N ALA A 4 -36.08 2.27 70.42
CA ALA A 4 -36.46 3.17 69.33
C ALA A 4 -36.81 2.34 68.07
N PRO A 5 -37.81 2.77 67.27
CA PRO A 5 -38.18 2.06 66.06
C PRO A 5 -37.01 2.04 65.05
N PRO A 6 -36.89 1.00 64.22
CA PRO A 6 -35.86 0.91 63.20
C PRO A 6 -36.00 2.03 62.18
N LYS A 7 -34.88 2.67 61.81
CA LYS A 7 -34.83 3.65 60.71
C LYS A 7 -35.40 3.01 59.44
N PRO A 8 -36.26 3.71 58.67
CA PRO A 8 -36.77 3.19 57.41
C PRO A 8 -35.60 2.92 56.45
N ALA A 9 -35.73 1.83 55.70
CA ALA A 9 -34.77 1.35 54.71
C ALA A 9 -34.35 2.45 53.73
N ASP A 10 -33.08 2.41 53.28
CA ASP A 10 -32.44 3.31 52.32
C ASP A 10 -33.42 3.80 51.24
N GLU A 11 -33.98 4.99 51.44
CA GLU A 11 -34.66 5.68 50.36
C GLU A 11 -33.60 6.02 49.29
N PRO A 12 -33.85 5.76 48.00
CA PRO A 12 -32.91 6.11 46.95
C PRO A 12 -32.63 7.61 47.05
N LYS A 13 -31.38 7.94 47.38
CA LYS A 13 -30.95 9.33 47.50
C LYS A 13 -31.03 9.97 46.13
N LEU A 14 -32.04 10.80 45.92
CA LEU A 14 -32.17 11.61 44.72
C LEU A 14 -30.95 12.51 44.59
N LEU A 15 -30.39 12.55 43.39
CA LEU A 15 -29.28 13.45 43.06
C LEU A 15 -29.81 14.85 42.75
N TRP A 16 -31.07 14.95 42.31
CA TRP A 16 -31.72 16.23 42.05
C TRP A 16 -32.07 16.96 43.36
N ASN A 17 -31.73 18.26 43.44
CA ASN A 17 -32.06 19.07 44.61
C ASN A 17 -33.57 19.34 44.66
N PRO A 18 -34.31 18.85 45.68
CA PRO A 18 -35.75 19.07 45.78
C PRO A 18 -36.12 20.54 45.95
N ASP A 19 -35.22 21.39 46.47
CA ASP A 19 -35.52 22.82 46.64
C ASP A 19 -35.73 23.52 45.26
N ASN A 20 -35.08 23.05 44.19
CA ASN A 20 -35.32 23.57 42.84
C ASN A 20 -36.79 23.38 42.39
N VAL A 21 -37.45 22.30 42.82
CA VAL A 21 -38.86 22.04 42.47
C VAL A 21 -39.78 22.99 43.26
N LYS A 22 -39.41 23.34 44.51
CA LYS A 22 -40.14 24.34 45.30
C LYS A 22 -40.01 25.73 44.68
N ASP A 23 -38.79 26.13 44.29
CA ASP A 23 -38.53 27.42 43.65
C ASP A 23 -39.38 27.61 42.39
N VAL A 24 -39.48 26.56 41.55
CA VAL A 24 -40.34 26.58 40.36
C VAL A 24 -41.82 26.68 40.74
N ALA A 25 -42.28 25.99 41.78
CA ALA A 25 -43.67 26.07 42.23
C ALA A 25 -44.04 27.45 42.77
N GLU A 26 -43.14 28.07 43.54
CA GLU A 26 -43.29 29.44 44.03
C GLU A 26 -43.32 30.45 42.87
N SER A 27 -42.52 30.23 41.82
CA SER A 27 -42.52 31.07 40.62
C SER A 27 -43.87 31.07 39.88
N VAL A 28 -44.64 29.99 40.00
CA VAL A 28 -46.00 29.85 39.44
C VAL A 28 -47.07 30.39 40.41
N GLY A 29 -46.69 30.76 41.64
CA GLY A 29 -47.58 31.30 42.68
C GLY A 29 -48.14 30.24 43.64
N ILE A 30 -47.59 29.02 43.67
CA ILE A 30 -47.99 27.95 44.59
C ILE A 30 -47.14 28.06 45.86
N GLY A 31 -47.72 28.58 46.94
CA GLY A 31 -46.99 28.88 48.18
C GLY A 31 -46.66 27.69 49.10
N ALA A 32 -47.26 26.51 48.89
CA ALA A 32 -46.93 25.31 49.66
C ALA A 32 -47.23 24.03 48.86
N LEU A 33 -46.24 23.15 48.76
CA LEU A 33 -46.37 21.79 48.24
C LEU A 33 -46.39 20.78 49.39
N THR A 34 -47.14 19.69 49.24
CA THR A 34 -47.04 18.56 50.15
C THR A 34 -45.73 17.81 49.94
N ASP A 35 -45.15 17.27 51.01
CA ASP A 35 -43.86 16.56 50.95
C ASP A 35 -43.88 15.35 50.00
N GLU A 36 -45.03 14.68 49.90
CA GLU A 36 -45.23 13.56 48.98
C GLU A 36 -45.21 14.00 47.51
N ALA A 37 -45.88 15.11 47.18
CA ALA A 37 -45.88 15.65 45.83
C ALA A 37 -44.48 16.14 45.42
N LEU A 38 -43.77 16.79 46.34
CA LEU A 38 -42.39 17.24 46.13
C LEU A 38 -41.46 16.05 45.81
N LYS A 39 -41.58 14.97 46.58
CA LYS A 39 -40.78 13.75 46.39
C LYS A 39 -41.06 13.08 45.04
N CYS A 40 -42.34 12.90 44.69
CA CYS A 40 -42.73 12.28 43.42
C CYS A 40 -42.29 13.12 42.20
N LEU A 41 -42.46 14.45 42.25
CA LEU A 41 -42.03 15.34 41.17
C LEU A 41 -40.51 15.35 41.02
N SER A 42 -39.76 15.39 42.11
CA SER A 42 -38.30 15.34 42.07
C SER A 42 -37.79 14.03 41.46
N GLN A 43 -38.43 12.89 41.79
CA GLN A 43 -38.14 11.58 41.19
C GLN A 43 -38.42 11.54 39.70
N ASP A 44 -39.57 12.07 39.25
CA ASP A 44 -39.92 12.07 37.84
C ASP A 44 -38.98 12.97 37.03
N VAL A 45 -38.64 14.16 37.54
CA VAL A 45 -37.68 15.08 36.89
C VAL A 45 -36.31 14.42 36.69
N GLU A 46 -35.78 13.77 37.73
CA GLU A 46 -34.50 13.06 37.64
C GLU A 46 -34.55 11.92 36.61
N TYR A 47 -35.66 11.17 36.58
CA TYR A 47 -35.88 10.11 35.60
C TYR A 47 -35.93 10.64 34.16
N ARG A 48 -36.68 11.73 33.91
CA ARG A 48 -36.79 12.37 32.59
C ARG A 48 -35.45 12.94 32.12
N LEU A 49 -34.69 13.57 33.02
CA LEU A 49 -33.35 14.06 32.73
C LEU A 49 -32.42 12.89 32.34
N GLY A 50 -32.49 11.78 33.06
CA GLY A 50 -31.77 10.55 32.72
C GLY A 50 -32.13 10.03 31.33
N GLN A 51 -33.41 10.01 30.96
CA GLN A 51 -33.86 9.61 29.62
C GLN A 51 -33.23 10.48 28.52
N VAL A 52 -33.29 11.81 28.68
CA VAL A 52 -32.70 12.76 27.72
C VAL A 52 -31.20 12.53 27.59
N ILE A 53 -30.47 12.37 28.71
CA ILE A 53 -29.02 12.12 28.71
C ILE A 53 -28.70 10.81 27.96
N ILE A 54 -29.44 9.73 28.23
CA ILE A 54 -29.21 8.43 27.59
C ILE A 54 -29.40 8.52 26.07
N GLU A 55 -30.49 9.16 25.61
CA GLU A 55 -30.71 9.35 24.17
C GLU A 55 -29.65 10.25 23.54
N SER A 56 -29.23 11.31 24.23
CA SER A 56 -28.16 12.21 23.75
C SER A 56 -26.83 11.46 23.61
N LEU A 57 -26.51 10.57 24.55
CA LEU A 57 -25.32 9.71 24.47
C LEU A 57 -25.37 8.73 23.30
N ARG A 58 -26.56 8.27 22.89
CA ARG A 58 -26.70 7.45 21.67
C ARG A 58 -26.34 8.27 20.44
N PHE A 59 -26.87 9.49 20.29
CA PHE A 59 -26.51 10.38 19.18
C PHE A 59 -25.01 10.67 19.13
N MET A 60 -24.40 10.97 20.28
CA MET A 60 -22.95 11.22 20.39
C MET A 60 -22.13 10.02 19.88
N ARG A 61 -22.48 8.80 20.33
CA ARG A 61 -21.81 7.57 19.93
C ARG A 61 -22.02 7.25 18.44
N HIS A 62 -23.23 7.44 17.93
CA HIS A 62 -23.54 7.26 16.50
C HIS A 62 -22.81 8.29 15.62
N ALA A 63 -22.51 9.47 16.13
CA ALA A 63 -21.69 10.47 15.47
C ALA A 63 -20.17 10.19 15.57
N GLY A 64 -19.74 9.11 16.24
CA GLY A 64 -18.33 8.75 16.39
C GLY A 64 -17.54 9.70 17.30
N ARG A 65 -18.22 10.45 18.18
CA ARG A 65 -17.59 11.43 19.09
C ARG A 65 -17.53 10.90 20.53
N THR A 66 -16.61 11.46 21.31
CA THR A 66 -16.46 11.17 22.75
C THR A 66 -16.92 12.33 23.63
N THR A 67 -17.19 13.49 23.04
CA THR A 67 -17.70 14.69 23.71
C THR A 67 -19.14 14.94 23.31
N LEU A 68 -20.01 15.13 24.31
CA LEU A 68 -21.43 15.40 24.10
C LEU A 68 -21.61 16.86 23.67
N ALA A 69 -22.24 17.10 22.52
CA ALA A 69 -22.52 18.44 22.01
C ALA A 69 -23.98 18.83 22.27
N VAL A 70 -24.26 20.14 22.22
CA VAL A 70 -25.64 20.67 22.37
C VAL A 70 -26.58 20.08 21.32
N GLN A 71 -26.08 19.86 20.10
CA GLN A 71 -26.84 19.25 19.01
C GLN A 71 -27.32 17.83 19.34
N ASP A 72 -26.53 17.04 20.09
CA ASP A 72 -26.94 15.69 20.48
C ASP A 72 -28.16 15.73 21.40
N VAL A 73 -28.18 16.68 22.34
CA VAL A 73 -29.32 16.93 23.24
C VAL A 73 -30.52 17.46 22.46
N SER A 74 -30.32 18.40 21.53
CA SER A 74 -31.41 18.92 20.69
C SER A 74 -32.06 17.82 19.85
N GLN A 75 -31.31 16.83 19.37
CA GLN A 75 -31.87 15.68 18.65
C GLN A 75 -32.57 14.70 19.60
N ALA A 76 -32.03 14.48 20.80
CA ALA A 76 -32.68 13.67 21.83
C ALA A 76 -34.06 14.25 22.22
N LEU A 77 -34.15 15.57 22.43
CA LEU A 77 -35.41 16.25 22.72
C LEU A 77 -36.45 16.04 21.61
N LYS A 78 -36.04 16.14 20.34
CA LYS A 78 -36.93 15.89 19.20
C LYS A 78 -37.44 14.45 19.15
N VAL A 79 -36.60 13.47 19.45
CA VAL A 79 -37.00 12.04 19.45
C VAL A 79 -37.93 11.72 20.62
N LEU A 80 -37.76 12.41 21.74
CA LEU A 80 -38.60 12.28 22.93
C LEU A 80 -39.88 13.14 22.84
N ASP A 81 -40.17 13.74 21.68
CA ASP A 81 -41.30 14.65 21.45
C ASP A 81 -41.36 15.82 22.46
N VAL A 82 -40.21 16.28 22.93
CA VAL A 82 -40.07 17.46 23.80
C VAL A 82 -39.90 18.71 22.95
N GLU A 83 -40.48 19.82 23.42
CA GLU A 83 -40.34 21.12 22.78
C GLU A 83 -38.86 21.52 22.62
N PRO A 84 -38.48 22.06 21.45
CA PRO A 84 -37.09 22.40 21.17
C PRO A 84 -36.63 23.61 22.02
N LEU A 85 -35.49 23.44 22.69
CA LEU A 85 -34.82 24.51 23.43
C LEU A 85 -33.89 25.30 22.49
N TYR A 86 -34.20 26.57 22.26
CA TYR A 86 -33.42 27.49 21.43
C TYR A 86 -32.43 28.32 22.26
N GLY A 87 -31.42 28.90 21.60
CA GLY A 87 -30.46 29.82 22.24
C GLY A 87 -29.21 29.15 22.84
N TYR A 88 -29.05 27.84 22.68
CA TYR A 88 -27.87 27.10 23.13
C TYR A 88 -26.93 26.78 21.97
N GLU A 89 -25.66 27.17 22.10
CA GLU A 89 -24.61 26.90 21.11
C GLU A 89 -23.35 26.41 21.81
N SER A 90 -22.64 25.43 21.23
CA SER A 90 -21.40 24.89 21.82
C SER A 90 -20.21 25.86 21.74
N THR A 91 -20.29 26.89 20.91
CA THR A 91 -19.21 27.87 20.69
C THR A 91 -19.20 29.00 21.72
N ARG A 92 -20.34 29.24 22.40
CA ARG A 92 -20.48 30.29 23.42
C ARG A 92 -20.57 29.66 24.81
N PRO A 93 -19.54 29.77 25.66
CA PRO A 93 -19.61 29.27 27.02
C PRO A 93 -20.60 30.08 27.85
N LEU A 94 -21.38 29.41 28.70
CA LEU A 94 -22.28 30.06 29.66
C LEU A 94 -21.46 30.65 30.81
N ARG A 95 -21.78 31.89 31.20
CA ARG A 95 -21.23 32.56 32.38
C ARG A 95 -22.32 32.67 33.43
N TYR A 96 -22.05 32.12 34.61
CA TYR A 96 -22.95 32.16 35.75
C TYR A 96 -22.48 33.26 36.71
N GLY A 97 -23.33 34.24 36.96
CA GLY A 97 -23.17 35.21 38.02
C GLY A 97 -23.77 34.69 39.32
N GLU A 98 -23.20 35.09 40.46
CA GLU A 98 -23.71 34.75 41.79
C GLU A 98 -24.33 36.00 42.43
N ALA A 99 -25.57 35.87 42.92
CA ALA A 99 -26.26 36.90 43.70
C ALA A 99 -26.70 36.30 45.04
N SER A 100 -26.47 37.00 46.15
CA SER A 100 -26.90 36.55 47.48
C SER A 100 -28.19 37.25 47.89
N LEU A 101 -29.28 36.50 48.03
CA LEU A 101 -30.57 36.98 48.53
C LEU A 101 -30.67 36.73 50.05
N GLY A 102 -29.66 37.17 50.82
CA GLY A 102 -29.59 36.97 52.27
C GLY A 102 -28.66 35.84 52.74
N PRO A 103 -28.56 35.59 54.06
CA PRO A 103 -27.59 34.65 54.62
C PRO A 103 -27.95 33.19 54.31
N GLY A 104 -27.13 32.53 53.48
CA GLY A 104 -27.11 31.08 53.32
C GLY A 104 -27.70 30.50 52.03
N GLN A 105 -28.23 31.31 51.12
CA GLN A 105 -28.78 30.85 49.84
C GLN A 105 -28.15 31.62 48.65
N PRO A 106 -27.13 31.06 47.98
CA PRO A 106 -26.58 31.63 46.75
C PRO A 106 -27.52 31.37 45.57
N LEU A 107 -27.95 32.43 44.89
CA LEU A 107 -28.72 32.36 43.64
C LEU A 107 -27.75 32.52 42.47
N PHE A 108 -27.76 31.57 41.54
CA PHE A 108 -27.00 31.67 40.31
C PHE A 108 -27.90 32.16 39.18
N TYR A 109 -27.44 33.14 38.42
CA TYR A 109 -28.14 33.62 37.23
C TYR A 109 -27.21 33.59 36.03
N LEU A 110 -27.78 33.49 34.83
CA LEU A 110 -27.03 33.59 33.59
C LEU A 110 -26.79 35.08 33.30
N GLU A 111 -25.52 35.46 33.19
CA GLU A 111 -25.15 36.81 32.78
C GLU A 111 -25.50 36.99 31.29
N ASP A 112 -26.42 37.90 30.99
CA ASP A 112 -26.73 38.30 29.62
C ASP A 112 -26.06 39.64 29.31
N GLU A 113 -25.10 39.62 28.39
CA GLU A 113 -24.38 40.82 27.96
C GLU A 113 -25.15 41.47 26.81
N GLU A 114 -25.67 42.68 27.04
CA GLU A 114 -26.31 43.47 25.99
C GLU A 114 -25.27 43.91 24.95
N VAL A 115 -25.50 43.56 23.68
CA VAL A 115 -24.61 43.91 22.56
C VAL A 115 -25.30 44.91 21.64
N ASP A 116 -24.58 45.97 21.30
CA ASP A 116 -25.02 46.98 20.34
C ASP A 116 -25.09 46.40 18.91
N PHE A 117 -26.21 46.63 18.22
CA PHE A 117 -26.44 46.14 16.86
C PHE A 117 -25.42 46.68 15.85
N GLU A 118 -24.95 47.91 16.00
CA GLU A 118 -23.94 48.46 15.08
C GLU A 118 -22.62 47.70 15.16
N LYS A 119 -22.25 47.22 16.36
CA LYS A 119 -21.06 46.40 16.56
C LYS A 119 -21.20 45.02 15.93
N LEU A 120 -22.40 44.43 16.01
CA LEU A 120 -22.67 43.12 15.42
C LEU A 120 -22.68 43.17 13.89
N ILE A 121 -23.28 44.20 13.29
CA ILE A 121 -23.36 44.38 11.83
C ILE A 121 -21.96 44.60 11.24
N ASN A 122 -21.12 45.37 11.92
CA ASN A 122 -19.75 45.66 11.48
C ASN A 122 -18.73 44.59 11.88
N ALA A 123 -19.17 43.49 12.52
CA ALA A 123 -18.28 42.40 12.90
C ALA A 123 -17.72 41.68 11.66
N PRO A 124 -16.43 41.32 11.63
CA PRO A 124 -15.85 40.61 10.52
C PRO A 124 -16.42 39.19 10.42
N LEU A 125 -16.56 38.70 9.18
CA LEU A 125 -16.99 37.34 8.92
C LEU A 125 -15.98 36.31 9.49
N PRO A 126 -16.48 35.16 9.99
CA PRO A 126 -15.60 34.10 10.49
C PRO A 126 -14.77 33.48 9.36
N LYS A 127 -13.61 32.93 9.71
CA LYS A 127 -12.74 32.21 8.77
C LYS A 127 -13.35 30.85 8.44
N VAL A 128 -13.39 30.52 7.15
CA VAL A 128 -13.85 29.21 6.67
C VAL A 128 -12.70 28.21 6.72
N PRO A 129 -12.87 27.03 7.35
CA PRO A 129 -11.89 25.93 7.29
C PRO A 129 -11.69 25.40 5.86
N ARG A 130 -10.61 24.64 5.65
CA ARG A 130 -10.42 23.92 4.38
C ARG A 130 -11.41 22.77 4.26
N ASP A 131 -11.73 22.41 3.02
CA ASP A 131 -12.54 21.23 2.73
C ASP A 131 -11.88 19.94 3.25
N ALA A 132 -12.71 18.95 3.57
CA ALA A 132 -12.25 17.68 4.09
C ALA A 132 -11.46 16.89 3.03
N THR A 133 -10.20 16.58 3.33
CA THR A 133 -9.32 15.74 2.52
C THR A 133 -8.75 14.61 3.37
N PHE A 134 -8.42 13.46 2.76
CA PHE A 134 -7.77 12.36 3.47
C PHE A 134 -6.31 12.23 3.06
N THR A 135 -5.48 11.73 3.99
CA THR A 135 -4.08 11.40 3.76
C THR A 135 -3.85 9.97 4.21
N ALA A 136 -3.43 9.10 3.28
CA ALA A 136 -3.14 7.70 3.59
C ALA A 136 -1.66 7.50 3.92
N HIS A 137 -1.37 6.61 4.86
CA HIS A 137 -0.02 6.15 5.19
C HIS A 137 -0.05 4.70 5.67
N TRP A 138 1.11 4.04 5.69
CA TRP A 138 1.24 2.69 6.22
C TRP A 138 1.27 2.70 7.75
N LEU A 139 0.20 2.19 8.37
CA LEU A 139 0.15 2.02 9.82
C LEU A 139 0.98 0.81 10.28
N ALA A 140 0.97 -0.28 9.51
CA ALA A 140 1.74 -1.49 9.81
C ALA A 140 2.12 -2.23 8.52
N ILE A 141 3.27 -2.88 8.54
CA ILE A 141 3.75 -3.80 7.50
C ILE A 141 4.16 -5.09 8.24
N GLU A 142 3.57 -6.23 7.90
CA GLU A 142 3.84 -7.51 8.58
C GLU A 142 3.65 -7.46 10.11
N GLY A 143 2.64 -6.70 10.57
CA GLY A 143 2.37 -6.50 11.99
C GLY A 143 3.35 -5.56 12.71
N VAL A 144 4.33 -4.98 12.01
CA VAL A 144 5.27 -4.00 12.55
C VAL A 144 4.89 -2.60 12.07
N GLN A 145 4.77 -1.66 13.01
CA GLN A 145 4.55 -0.25 12.69
C GLN A 145 5.84 0.39 12.16
N PRO A 146 5.84 0.96 10.94
CA PRO A 146 7.01 1.65 10.42
C PRO A 146 7.19 3.00 11.13
N SER A 147 8.44 3.39 11.35
CA SER A 147 8.81 4.68 11.97
C SER A 147 8.70 5.84 10.96
N ILE A 148 7.48 6.24 10.63
CA ILE A 148 7.16 7.42 9.82
C ILE A 148 6.56 8.52 10.71
N PRO A 149 6.67 9.81 10.33
CA PRO A 149 6.18 10.91 11.16
C PRO A 149 4.68 10.84 11.51
N GLN A 150 3.88 10.15 10.70
CA GLN A 150 2.44 9.98 10.91
C GLN A 150 2.12 8.90 11.96
N ASN A 151 3.04 7.98 12.22
CA ASN A 151 2.86 6.91 13.20
C ASN A 151 3.40 7.37 14.56
N PRO A 152 2.71 7.03 15.67
CA PRO A 152 3.20 7.32 17.00
C PRO A 152 4.55 6.63 17.23
N THR A 153 5.44 7.32 17.91
CA THR A 153 6.65 6.71 18.43
C THR A 153 6.31 5.76 19.57
N THR A 154 7.18 4.79 19.85
CA THR A 154 7.00 3.85 20.98
C THR A 154 6.92 4.55 22.34
N ALA A 155 7.49 5.76 22.47
CA ALA A 155 7.36 6.60 23.65
C ALA A 155 5.96 7.24 23.77
N GLU A 156 5.40 7.71 22.66
CA GLU A 156 4.04 8.27 22.61
C GLU A 156 2.94 7.21 22.77
N ALA A 157 3.15 5.99 22.25
CA ALA A 157 2.22 4.89 22.47
C ALA A 157 2.11 4.51 23.96
N ARG A 158 3.24 4.52 24.68
CA ARG A 158 3.26 4.28 26.13
C ARG A 158 2.57 5.39 26.91
N SER A 159 2.69 6.65 26.51
CA SER A 159 2.00 7.76 27.21
C SER A 159 0.48 7.69 27.04
N GLN A 160 -0.03 7.14 25.93
CA GLN A 160 -1.46 6.86 25.74
C GLN A 160 -1.96 5.66 26.56
N GLU A 161 -1.15 4.61 26.75
CA GLU A 161 -1.45 3.52 27.68
C GLU A 161 -1.39 3.97 29.16
N LEU A 162 -0.54 4.96 29.45
CA LEU A 162 -0.34 5.53 30.78
C LEU A 162 -1.34 6.63 31.15
N VAL A 163 -2.35 6.92 30.32
CA VAL A 163 -3.52 7.68 30.80
C VAL A 163 -4.27 6.75 31.75
N PRO A 164 -4.23 6.99 33.08
CA PRO A 164 -4.74 6.01 34.02
C PRO A 164 -6.24 5.89 33.88
N LYS A 165 -6.72 4.74 33.39
CA LYS A 165 -8.12 4.35 33.54
C LYS A 165 -8.30 3.79 34.95
N GLY A 166 -8.35 4.68 35.96
CA GLY A 166 -8.68 4.32 37.34
C GLY A 166 -8.25 5.35 38.37
N PRO A 167 -8.99 5.51 39.48
CA PRO A 167 -8.60 6.41 40.56
C PRO A 167 -7.41 5.79 41.32
N GLY A 168 -6.21 6.35 41.18
CA GLY A 168 -5.05 6.03 42.04
C GLY A 168 -3.67 5.84 41.37
N ALA A 169 -3.50 6.00 40.06
CA ALA A 169 -2.18 5.79 39.46
C ALA A 169 -1.31 7.07 39.51
N ASN A 170 -0.14 6.95 40.13
CA ASN A 170 0.80 8.05 40.34
C ASN A 170 1.73 8.21 39.11
N PRO A 171 1.79 9.38 38.44
CA PRO A 171 2.54 9.57 37.19
C PRO A 171 4.07 9.54 37.33
N ALA A 172 4.60 9.59 38.56
CA ALA A 172 6.00 9.87 38.84
C ALA A 172 6.96 8.67 38.66
N LEU A 173 6.46 7.44 38.51
CA LEU A 173 7.34 6.25 38.42
C LEU A 173 7.89 6.01 37.01
N ALA A 174 7.25 6.53 35.97
CA ALA A 174 7.62 6.29 34.57
C ALA A 174 8.80 7.16 34.08
N ALA A 175 9.08 8.28 34.76
CA ALA A 175 10.16 9.21 34.37
C ALA A 175 11.57 8.72 34.73
N LEU A 176 11.71 7.67 35.55
CA LEU A 176 13.02 7.21 36.04
C LEU A 176 13.72 6.18 35.12
N ALA A 177 13.00 5.61 34.15
CA ALA A 177 13.49 4.48 33.32
C ALA A 177 14.07 4.92 31.96
N GLY A 178 14.78 6.05 31.94
CA GLY A 178 15.39 6.62 30.74
C GLY A 178 16.17 5.59 29.93
N ASN A 179 15.72 5.34 28.70
CA ASN A 179 16.47 4.59 27.71
C ASN A 179 16.12 5.11 26.30
N ASP A 180 16.72 6.24 25.97
CA ASP A 180 16.76 6.80 24.62
C ASP A 180 17.77 6.03 23.76
N ASN A 181 17.36 5.73 22.52
CA ASN A 181 18.10 5.09 21.43
C ASN A 181 18.20 3.56 21.45
N VAL A 182 17.25 2.92 20.76
CA VAL A 182 17.56 1.75 19.94
C VAL A 182 16.81 1.89 18.62
N SER A 183 17.54 1.95 17.50
CA SER A 183 16.99 1.66 16.17
C SER A 183 16.54 0.19 16.16
N PHE A 184 15.37 -0.06 16.71
CA PHE A 184 14.83 -1.40 16.81
C PHE A 184 14.29 -1.77 15.43
N ARG A 185 15.08 -2.52 14.66
CA ARG A 185 14.52 -3.41 13.64
C ARG A 185 13.96 -4.60 14.43
N PRO A 186 12.63 -4.74 14.61
CA PRO A 186 12.12 -5.99 15.12
C PRO A 186 12.44 -7.01 14.04
N HIS A 187 13.49 -7.81 14.26
CA HIS A 187 13.54 -9.09 13.59
C HIS A 187 12.42 -9.88 14.26
N VAL A 188 11.21 -9.78 13.70
CA VAL A 188 10.16 -10.72 13.99
C VAL A 188 10.78 -12.07 13.65
N ARG A 189 11.16 -12.84 14.67
CA ARG A 189 11.45 -14.25 14.48
C ARG A 189 10.11 -14.80 14.01
N HIS A 190 9.97 -15.05 12.71
CA HIS A 190 8.71 -15.58 12.20
C HIS A 190 8.42 -16.85 13.00
N ILE A 191 7.33 -16.82 13.76
CA ILE A 191 6.92 -17.96 14.58
C ILE A 191 6.27 -18.93 13.61
N ILE A 192 7.10 -19.66 12.86
CA ILE A 192 6.63 -20.65 11.91
C ILE A 192 6.18 -21.89 12.70
N SER A 193 5.00 -22.40 12.40
CA SER A 193 4.51 -23.66 12.97
C SER A 193 5.35 -24.85 12.45
N LYS A 194 5.37 -25.96 13.21
CA LYS A 194 6.06 -27.18 12.75
C LYS A 194 5.52 -27.68 11.39
N GLU A 195 4.23 -27.52 11.15
CA GLU A 195 3.57 -27.90 9.89
C GLU A 195 4.05 -27.05 8.71
N LEU A 196 4.19 -25.74 8.89
CA LEU A 196 4.69 -24.85 7.85
C LEU A 196 6.17 -25.11 7.54
N VAL A 197 6.99 -25.50 8.53
CA VAL A 197 8.36 -25.95 8.28
C VAL A 197 8.36 -27.23 7.45
N LEU A 198 7.56 -28.23 7.83
CA LEU A 198 7.44 -29.49 7.07
C LEU A 198 6.94 -29.26 5.65
N TYR A 199 5.98 -28.35 5.46
CA TYR A 199 5.49 -27.94 4.15
C TYR A 199 6.63 -27.32 3.31
N PHE A 200 7.37 -26.38 3.90
CA PHE A 200 8.50 -25.74 3.23
C PHE A 200 9.58 -26.76 2.83
N ASP A 201 9.97 -27.66 3.73
CA ASP A 201 10.94 -28.74 3.43
C ASP A 201 10.44 -29.68 2.33
N LYS A 202 9.13 -29.98 2.32
CA LYS A 202 8.52 -30.81 1.28
C LYS A 202 8.53 -30.12 -0.09
N ILE A 203 8.29 -28.81 -0.12
CA ILE A 203 8.36 -28.00 -1.33
C ILE A 203 9.80 -27.93 -1.85
N GLN A 204 10.77 -27.67 -0.97
CA GLN A 204 12.20 -27.64 -1.34
C GLN A 204 12.66 -28.97 -1.94
N SER A 205 12.33 -30.08 -1.29
CA SER A 205 12.72 -31.42 -1.76
C SER A 205 12.02 -31.80 -3.07
N ALA A 206 10.75 -31.41 -3.27
CA ALA A 206 10.04 -31.66 -4.52
C ALA A 206 10.61 -30.85 -5.69
N ILE A 207 10.98 -29.58 -5.45
CA ILE A 207 11.48 -28.66 -6.48
C ILE A 207 12.91 -29.01 -6.89
N LEU A 208 13.79 -29.32 -5.94
CA LEU A 208 15.22 -29.59 -6.20
C LEU A 208 15.52 -31.04 -6.62
N ASN A 209 14.52 -31.92 -6.68
CA ASN A 209 14.73 -33.30 -7.12
C ASN A 209 14.88 -33.35 -8.64
N ASP A 210 16.08 -33.67 -9.14
CA ASP A 210 16.42 -33.71 -10.58
C ASP A 210 16.15 -35.08 -11.25
N ASN A 211 15.50 -36.02 -10.56
CA ASN A 211 15.18 -37.31 -11.17
C ASN A 211 14.18 -37.14 -12.34
N PRO A 212 14.46 -37.69 -13.53
CA PRO A 212 13.67 -37.46 -14.74
C PRO A 212 12.36 -38.27 -14.79
N THR A 213 12.05 -39.06 -13.76
CA THR A 213 10.82 -39.86 -13.67
C THR A 213 9.56 -38.98 -13.73
N ASP A 214 8.55 -39.43 -14.48
CA ASP A 214 7.28 -38.69 -14.62
C ASP A 214 6.62 -38.37 -13.27
N GLU A 215 6.71 -39.30 -12.30
CA GLU A 215 6.21 -39.09 -10.93
C GLU A 215 6.84 -37.87 -10.24
N VAL A 216 8.15 -37.65 -10.43
CA VAL A 216 8.88 -36.53 -9.82
C VAL A 216 8.49 -35.21 -10.49
N ARG A 217 8.30 -35.22 -11.81
CA ARG A 217 7.80 -34.05 -12.56
C ARG A 217 6.37 -33.68 -12.13
N HIS A 218 5.51 -34.68 -11.93
CA HIS A 218 4.16 -34.48 -11.40
C HIS A 218 4.20 -33.90 -9.98
N LEU A 219 5.06 -34.41 -9.10
CA LEU A 219 5.20 -33.91 -7.73
C LEU A 219 5.68 -32.46 -7.70
N ARG A 220 6.64 -32.10 -8.56
CA ARG A 220 7.14 -30.72 -8.71
C ARG A 220 6.06 -29.78 -9.19
N ASN A 221 5.30 -30.16 -10.22
CA ASN A 221 4.18 -29.35 -10.73
C ASN A 221 3.09 -29.19 -9.68
N ALA A 222 2.79 -30.24 -8.90
CA ALA A 222 1.86 -30.17 -7.78
C ALA A 222 2.36 -29.22 -6.67
N ALA A 223 3.66 -29.24 -6.36
CA ALA A 223 4.28 -28.32 -5.40
C ALA A 223 4.19 -26.85 -5.87
N LEU A 224 4.51 -26.57 -7.13
CA LEU A 224 4.37 -25.22 -7.71
C LEU A 224 2.91 -24.74 -7.74
N GLN A 225 1.98 -25.64 -8.08
CA GLN A 225 0.55 -25.32 -8.06
C GLN A 225 0.07 -25.03 -6.64
N SER A 226 0.55 -25.77 -5.64
CA SER A 226 0.26 -25.52 -4.22
C SER A 226 0.69 -24.11 -3.82
N VAL A 227 1.93 -23.70 -4.16
CA VAL A 227 2.43 -22.33 -3.89
C VAL A 227 1.57 -21.25 -4.57
N ARG A 228 1.05 -21.55 -5.76
CA ARG A 228 0.23 -20.61 -6.53
C ARG A 228 -1.17 -20.38 -5.97
N SER A 229 -1.77 -21.38 -5.31
CA SER A 229 -3.16 -21.30 -4.84
C SER A 229 -3.31 -21.12 -3.33
N ASP A 230 -2.33 -21.55 -2.53
CA ASP A 230 -2.48 -21.62 -1.08
C ASP A 230 -2.44 -20.21 -0.41
N PRO A 231 -3.49 -19.82 0.33
CA PRO A 231 -3.56 -18.54 1.03
C PRO A 231 -2.74 -18.51 2.34
N GLY A 232 -2.37 -19.66 2.91
CA GLY A 232 -1.72 -19.77 4.22
C GLY A 232 -0.22 -19.47 4.24
N LEU A 233 0.37 -19.11 3.09
CA LEU A 233 1.83 -19.06 2.90
C LEU A 233 2.48 -17.73 3.29
N HIS A 234 1.71 -16.75 3.78
CA HIS A 234 2.21 -15.40 4.06
C HIS A 234 3.46 -15.39 4.96
N GLN A 235 3.46 -16.19 6.03
CA GLN A 235 4.62 -16.29 6.94
C GLN A 235 5.87 -16.94 6.31
N LEU A 236 5.69 -17.74 5.25
CA LEU A 236 6.77 -18.41 4.52
C LEU A 236 7.33 -17.58 3.38
N VAL A 237 6.65 -16.51 2.94
CA VAL A 237 7.10 -15.64 1.84
C VAL A 237 8.54 -15.15 2.03
N PRO A 238 8.96 -14.62 3.19
CA PRO A 238 10.33 -14.16 3.39
C PRO A 238 11.37 -15.28 3.24
N TYR A 239 11.00 -16.50 3.65
CA TYR A 239 11.84 -17.69 3.55
C TYR A 239 11.96 -18.16 2.11
N PHE A 240 10.87 -18.13 1.33
CA PHE A 240 10.93 -18.41 -0.10
C PHE A 240 11.78 -17.38 -0.84
N VAL A 241 11.63 -16.08 -0.56
CA VAL A 241 12.43 -15.01 -1.18
C VAL A 241 13.92 -15.21 -0.89
N ASN A 242 14.27 -15.49 0.37
CA ASN A 242 15.66 -15.74 0.78
C ASN A 242 16.19 -17.05 0.17
N PHE A 243 15.38 -18.10 0.13
CA PHE A 243 15.74 -19.37 -0.51
C PHE A 243 16.02 -19.19 -2.00
N ILE A 244 15.15 -18.51 -2.74
CA ILE A 244 15.34 -18.17 -4.15
C ILE A 244 16.64 -17.37 -4.34
N ALA A 245 16.85 -16.33 -3.52
CA ALA A 245 18.05 -15.51 -3.60
C ALA A 245 19.32 -16.33 -3.36
N ASN A 246 19.35 -17.17 -2.33
CA ASN A 246 20.53 -17.99 -2.00
C ASN A 246 20.79 -19.09 -3.04
N GLN A 247 19.76 -19.76 -3.54
CA GLN A 247 19.97 -20.78 -4.57
C GLN A 247 20.50 -20.17 -5.87
N VAL A 248 19.95 -19.01 -6.27
CA VAL A 248 20.42 -18.31 -7.47
C VAL A 248 21.85 -17.78 -7.31
N THR A 249 22.26 -17.32 -6.13
CA THR A 249 23.63 -16.79 -5.93
C THR A 249 24.69 -17.89 -5.79
N HIS A 250 24.35 -19.03 -5.17
CA HIS A 250 25.30 -20.10 -4.89
C HIS A 250 25.37 -21.18 -5.98
N ARG A 251 24.33 -21.35 -6.80
CA ARG A 251 24.25 -22.38 -7.86
C ARG A 251 24.00 -21.77 -9.24
N LEU A 252 24.90 -20.87 -9.66
CA LEU A 252 24.85 -20.25 -11.00
C LEU A 252 25.26 -21.22 -12.13
N ASP A 253 25.94 -22.30 -11.76
CA ASP A 253 26.43 -23.38 -12.59
C ASP A 253 25.38 -24.45 -12.91
N ASP A 254 24.24 -24.46 -12.20
CA ASP A 254 23.17 -25.44 -12.40
C ASP A 254 21.90 -24.80 -13.01
N THR A 255 21.75 -24.96 -14.32
CA THR A 255 20.60 -24.45 -15.08
C THR A 255 19.26 -25.03 -14.59
N PHE A 256 19.25 -26.27 -14.10
CA PHE A 256 18.03 -26.90 -13.59
C PHE A 256 17.56 -26.18 -12.33
N THR A 257 18.44 -26.02 -11.32
CA THR A 257 18.08 -25.29 -10.09
C THR A 257 17.62 -23.86 -10.39
N LEU A 258 18.30 -23.15 -11.30
CA LEU A 258 17.91 -21.79 -11.67
C LEU A 258 16.52 -21.71 -12.32
N ARG A 259 16.20 -22.63 -13.24
CA ARG A 259 14.88 -22.73 -13.86
C ARG A 259 13.80 -22.96 -12.80
N GLN A 260 14.07 -23.87 -11.86
CA GLN A 260 13.18 -24.16 -10.75
C GLN A 260 12.94 -22.96 -9.83
N MET A 261 13.96 -22.15 -9.54
CA MET A 261 13.80 -20.92 -8.76
C MET A 261 12.98 -19.86 -9.51
N MET A 262 13.11 -19.77 -10.83
CA MET A 262 12.29 -18.87 -11.66
C MET A 262 10.83 -19.33 -11.72
N GLU A 263 10.57 -20.63 -11.87
CA GLU A 263 9.22 -21.20 -11.81
C GLU A 263 8.56 -20.98 -10.45
N LEU A 264 9.30 -21.15 -9.36
CA LEU A 264 8.83 -20.83 -8.00
C LEU A 264 8.52 -19.33 -7.84
N THR A 265 9.37 -18.46 -8.39
CA THR A 265 9.13 -17.00 -8.38
C THR A 265 7.85 -16.66 -9.15
N ALA A 266 7.63 -17.28 -10.31
CA ALA A 266 6.41 -17.10 -11.10
C ALA A 266 5.17 -17.60 -10.35
N ALA A 267 5.26 -18.74 -9.67
CA ALA A 267 4.18 -19.29 -8.85
C ALA A 267 3.79 -18.35 -7.69
N LEU A 268 4.78 -17.77 -7.00
CA LEU A 268 4.53 -16.78 -5.94
C LEU A 268 3.83 -15.53 -6.49
N ILE A 269 4.31 -14.98 -7.61
CA ILE A 269 3.72 -13.77 -8.22
C ILE A 269 2.30 -14.02 -8.72
N ALA A 270 1.98 -15.24 -9.13
CA ALA A 270 0.67 -15.61 -9.63
C ALA A 270 -0.35 -15.93 -8.51
N ASN A 271 0.04 -15.85 -7.23
CA ASN A 271 -0.85 -16.07 -6.10
C ASN A 271 -1.46 -14.74 -5.63
N ASP A 272 -2.75 -14.54 -5.92
CA ASP A 272 -3.49 -13.33 -5.57
C ASP A 272 -3.74 -13.16 -4.06
N ASN A 273 -3.58 -14.24 -3.27
CA ASN A 273 -3.77 -14.21 -1.82
C ASN A 273 -2.55 -13.70 -1.05
N LEU A 274 -1.41 -13.51 -1.73
CA LEU A 274 -0.16 -13.07 -1.12
C LEU A 274 0.12 -11.60 -1.39
N PHE A 275 0.36 -10.84 -0.33
CA PHE A 275 0.82 -9.46 -0.44
C PHE A 275 2.34 -9.40 -0.67
N LEU A 276 2.75 -9.31 -1.94
CA LEU A 276 4.16 -9.34 -2.34
C LEU A 276 4.79 -7.97 -2.60
N ASP A 277 4.05 -6.87 -2.47
CA ASP A 277 4.56 -5.50 -2.70
C ASP A 277 5.85 -5.18 -1.92
N PRO A 278 6.00 -5.55 -0.63
CA PRO A 278 7.24 -5.32 0.12
C PRO A 278 8.43 -6.12 -0.43
N TYR A 279 8.15 -7.26 -1.07
CA TYR A 279 9.14 -8.23 -1.55
C TYR A 279 9.45 -8.08 -3.04
N ALA A 280 8.75 -7.22 -3.78
CA ALA A 280 8.94 -7.04 -5.21
C ALA A 280 10.38 -6.62 -5.59
N SER A 281 10.99 -5.69 -4.85
CA SER A 281 12.39 -5.30 -5.11
C SER A 281 13.39 -6.39 -4.73
N PRO A 282 13.30 -7.06 -3.56
CA PRO A 282 14.12 -8.22 -3.25
C PRO A 282 14.00 -9.37 -4.27
N LEU A 283 12.80 -9.69 -4.75
CA LEU A 283 12.57 -10.72 -5.77
C LEU A 283 13.12 -10.35 -7.14
N SER A 284 13.13 -9.05 -7.49
CA SER A 284 13.70 -8.61 -8.77
C SER A 284 15.22 -8.85 -8.87
N ALA A 285 15.95 -8.87 -7.75
CA ALA A 285 17.40 -9.06 -7.75
C ALA A 285 17.85 -10.44 -8.29
N PRO A 286 17.38 -11.59 -7.76
CA PRO A 286 17.73 -12.90 -8.32
C PRO A 286 17.25 -13.08 -9.75
N VAL A 287 16.08 -12.52 -10.11
CA VAL A 287 15.58 -12.55 -11.50
C VAL A 287 16.52 -11.78 -12.44
N LEU A 288 17.00 -10.61 -12.02
CA LEU A 288 18.01 -9.84 -12.78
C LEU A 288 19.34 -10.60 -12.89
N THR A 289 19.76 -11.31 -11.85
CA THR A 289 20.97 -12.15 -11.89
C THR A 289 20.83 -13.27 -12.92
N CYS A 290 19.74 -14.03 -12.90
CA CYS A 290 19.47 -15.08 -13.91
C CYS A 290 19.38 -14.51 -15.33
N LEU A 291 18.86 -13.29 -15.47
CA LEU A 291 18.77 -12.61 -16.76
C LEU A 291 20.13 -12.13 -17.28
N MET A 292 20.96 -11.54 -16.40
CA MET A 292 22.16 -10.75 -16.73
C MET A 292 23.50 -11.45 -16.42
N SER A 293 23.49 -12.70 -15.93
CA SER A 293 24.73 -13.41 -15.60
C SER A 293 25.56 -13.69 -16.86
N ARG A 294 26.88 -13.55 -16.70
CA ARG A 294 27.88 -13.86 -17.74
C ARG A 294 27.96 -15.36 -18.00
N ASN A 295 28.01 -16.14 -16.93
CA ASN A 295 28.14 -17.60 -16.98
C ASN A 295 26.89 -18.18 -16.33
N LEU A 296 26.14 -19.01 -17.06
CA LEU A 296 24.97 -19.72 -16.60
C LEU A 296 25.14 -21.17 -17.01
N GLY A 297 25.04 -22.12 -16.08
CA GLY A 297 25.15 -23.52 -16.47
C GLY A 297 26.57 -23.95 -16.88
N SER A 298 26.66 -25.13 -17.49
CA SER A 298 27.83 -25.58 -18.22
C SER A 298 27.86 -25.00 -19.65
N ASP A 299 29.06 -24.71 -20.15
CA ASP A 299 29.28 -24.16 -21.50
C ASP A 299 29.38 -25.27 -22.58
N GLU A 300 29.16 -26.53 -22.21
CA GLU A 300 29.38 -27.69 -23.07
C GLU A 300 28.08 -28.19 -23.71
N GLY A 301 27.88 -27.86 -24.99
CA GLY A 301 26.83 -28.44 -25.85
C GLY A 301 25.76 -27.45 -26.32
N MET A 302 25.19 -27.73 -27.50
CA MET A 302 24.16 -26.87 -28.12
C MET A 302 22.84 -26.88 -27.31
N ASP A 303 22.55 -27.97 -26.61
CA ASP A 303 21.38 -28.09 -25.74
C ASP A 303 21.52 -27.22 -24.48
N ALA A 304 22.71 -27.20 -23.86
CA ALA A 304 23.00 -26.33 -22.72
C ALA A 304 22.83 -24.84 -23.11
N LEU A 305 23.34 -24.45 -24.28
CA LEU A 305 23.16 -23.10 -24.80
C LEU A 305 21.67 -22.75 -24.93
N LYS A 306 20.87 -23.64 -25.53
CA LYS A 306 19.43 -23.44 -25.69
C LYS A 306 18.72 -23.26 -24.34
N GLU A 307 19.02 -24.09 -23.36
CA GLU A 307 18.43 -24.00 -22.02
C GLU A 307 18.77 -22.68 -21.31
N GLN A 308 20.00 -22.17 -21.49
CA GLN A 308 20.40 -20.87 -20.94
C GLN A 308 19.60 -19.71 -21.56
N TYR A 309 19.35 -19.73 -22.88
CA TYR A 309 18.54 -18.70 -23.55
C TYR A 309 17.06 -18.78 -23.15
N GLU A 310 16.51 -20.00 -23.03
CA GLU A 310 15.15 -20.22 -22.50
C GLU A 310 14.99 -19.70 -21.07
N LEU A 311 15.99 -19.94 -20.21
CA LEU A 311 16.00 -19.42 -18.84
C LEU A 311 15.98 -17.88 -18.82
N ARG A 312 16.79 -17.23 -19.67
CA ARG A 312 16.80 -15.77 -19.79
C ARG A 312 15.45 -15.24 -20.29
N GLU A 313 14.79 -15.91 -21.22
CA GLU A 313 13.46 -15.53 -21.68
C GLU A 313 12.40 -15.64 -20.56
N LEU A 314 12.43 -16.73 -19.78
CA LEU A 314 11.58 -16.91 -18.62
C LEU A 314 11.82 -15.81 -17.56
N SER A 315 13.08 -15.53 -17.23
CA SER A 315 13.44 -14.45 -16.30
C SER A 315 12.97 -13.08 -16.80
N ALA A 316 13.06 -12.79 -18.10
CA ALA A 316 12.55 -11.55 -18.68
C ALA A 316 11.03 -11.43 -18.53
N ALA A 317 10.29 -12.52 -18.79
CA ALA A 317 8.83 -12.55 -18.61
C ALA A 317 8.43 -12.32 -17.15
N ILE A 318 9.13 -12.96 -16.20
CA ILE A 318 8.92 -12.75 -14.76
C ILE A 318 9.22 -11.29 -14.38
N LEU A 319 10.32 -10.73 -14.87
CA LEU A 319 10.69 -9.33 -14.62
C LEU A 319 9.61 -8.36 -15.14
N GLY A 320 9.02 -8.65 -16.30
CA GLY A 320 7.88 -7.92 -16.85
C GLY A 320 6.64 -8.01 -15.97
N SER A 321 6.29 -9.21 -15.48
CA SER A 321 5.19 -9.41 -14.54
C SER A 321 5.40 -8.64 -13.23
N ILE A 322 6.62 -8.63 -12.68
CA ILE A 322 6.99 -7.84 -11.49
C ILE A 322 6.79 -6.34 -11.76
N ALA A 323 7.31 -5.84 -12.89
CA ALA A 323 7.22 -4.43 -13.24
C ALA A 323 5.76 -3.97 -13.47
N LYS A 324 4.92 -4.84 -14.04
CA LYS A 324 3.51 -4.55 -14.32
C LYS A 324 2.65 -4.59 -13.05
N ASN A 325 2.78 -5.65 -12.24
CA ASN A 325 1.93 -5.86 -11.07
C ASN A 325 2.28 -4.88 -9.94
N TYR A 326 3.57 -4.66 -9.69
CA TYR A 326 4.04 -3.87 -8.54
C TYR A 326 4.47 -2.44 -8.89
N GLY A 327 4.40 -2.06 -10.17
CA GLY A 327 4.74 -0.70 -10.62
C GLY A 327 3.78 0.38 -10.11
N LYS A 328 2.53 0.03 -9.78
CA LYS A 328 1.54 0.95 -9.20
C LYS A 328 1.88 1.29 -7.75
N SER A 329 2.21 0.28 -6.95
CA SER A 329 2.57 0.44 -5.55
C SER A 329 3.94 1.08 -5.36
N ASN A 330 4.89 0.81 -6.26
CA ASN A 330 6.22 1.39 -6.24
C ASN A 330 6.59 2.02 -7.58
N THR A 331 6.34 3.33 -7.70
CA THR A 331 6.65 4.13 -8.90
C THR A 331 8.14 4.16 -9.25
N ARG A 332 9.03 3.84 -8.31
CA ARG A 332 10.48 3.77 -8.54
C ARG A 332 10.95 2.41 -9.06
N LEU A 333 10.14 1.35 -8.92
CA LEU A 333 10.54 -0.01 -9.28
C LEU A 333 10.79 -0.13 -10.79
N ARG A 334 9.78 0.18 -11.61
CA ARG A 334 9.87 0.06 -13.07
C ARG A 334 11.03 0.87 -13.67
N PRO A 335 11.23 2.17 -13.33
CA PRO A 335 12.40 2.93 -13.78
C PRO A 335 13.75 2.34 -13.34
N LYS A 336 13.83 1.75 -12.13
CA LYS A 336 15.06 1.12 -11.65
C LYS A 336 15.40 -0.14 -12.45
N LEU A 337 14.40 -0.97 -12.78
CA LEU A 337 14.58 -2.17 -13.58
C LEU A 337 15.00 -1.82 -15.01
N THR A 338 14.29 -0.90 -15.66
CA THR A 338 14.61 -0.48 -17.05
C THR A 338 15.99 0.16 -17.15
N ARG A 339 16.36 1.04 -16.21
CA ARG A 339 17.70 1.64 -16.14
C ARG A 339 18.79 0.58 -15.97
N THR A 340 18.53 -0.45 -15.19
CA THR A 340 19.50 -1.55 -15.01
C THR A 340 19.70 -2.29 -16.34
N CYS A 341 18.64 -2.70 -17.02
CA CYS A 341 18.75 -3.35 -18.33
C CYS A 341 19.45 -2.46 -19.37
N LEU A 342 19.10 -1.16 -19.42
CA LEU A 342 19.72 -0.20 -20.33
C LEU A 342 21.23 -0.06 -20.09
N LYS A 343 21.66 -0.02 -18.82
CA LYS A 343 23.09 0.05 -18.46
C LYS A 343 23.89 -1.12 -19.03
N TYR A 344 23.34 -2.33 -19.00
CA TYR A 344 24.01 -3.51 -19.56
C TYR A 344 23.94 -3.53 -21.09
N PHE A 345 22.84 -3.05 -21.68
CA PHE A 345 22.68 -2.96 -23.14
C PHE A 345 23.70 -2.02 -23.79
N LEU A 346 24.02 -0.90 -23.14
CA LEU A 346 24.96 0.11 -23.66
C LEU A 346 26.44 -0.20 -23.38
N ASP A 347 26.76 -1.31 -22.71
CA ASP A 347 28.14 -1.67 -22.33
C ASP A 347 28.78 -2.60 -23.37
N PRO A 348 29.78 -2.14 -24.16
CA PRO A 348 30.41 -2.94 -25.21
C PRO A 348 31.27 -4.10 -24.68
N SER A 349 31.56 -4.14 -23.38
CA SER A 349 32.38 -5.19 -22.77
C SER A 349 31.60 -6.49 -22.47
N LYS A 350 30.29 -6.49 -22.67
CA LYS A 350 29.40 -7.61 -22.28
C LYS A 350 29.29 -8.67 -23.37
N PRO A 351 29.18 -9.97 -22.99
CA PRO A 351 28.98 -11.05 -23.95
C PRO A 351 27.56 -11.01 -24.55
N ALA A 352 27.39 -11.63 -25.72
CA ALA A 352 26.13 -11.64 -26.47
C ALA A 352 24.94 -12.14 -25.64
N ALA A 353 25.15 -13.17 -24.82
CA ALA A 353 24.13 -13.73 -23.94
C ALA A 353 23.58 -12.73 -22.89
N VAL A 354 24.43 -11.83 -22.36
CA VAL A 354 24.02 -10.78 -21.41
C VAL A 354 23.28 -9.66 -22.14
N LEU A 355 23.74 -9.29 -23.33
CA LEU A 355 23.05 -8.29 -24.16
C LEU A 355 21.66 -8.78 -24.60
N PHE A 356 21.53 -10.07 -24.93
CA PHE A 356 20.26 -10.71 -25.22
C PHE A 356 19.29 -10.57 -24.05
N GLY A 357 19.74 -10.92 -22.84
CA GLY A 357 18.95 -10.75 -21.63
C GLY A 357 18.56 -9.28 -21.41
N ALA A 358 19.45 -8.33 -21.72
CA ALA A 358 19.23 -6.91 -21.47
C ALA A 358 18.13 -6.36 -22.37
N VAL A 359 18.12 -6.76 -23.65
CA VAL A 359 17.07 -6.44 -24.62
C VAL A 359 15.73 -7.04 -24.18
N CYS A 360 15.70 -8.33 -23.85
CA CYS A 360 14.49 -9.02 -23.40
C CYS A 360 13.92 -8.39 -22.11
N GLY A 361 14.77 -8.09 -21.13
CA GLY A 361 14.39 -7.44 -19.88
C GLY A 361 13.87 -6.02 -20.08
N LEU A 362 14.53 -5.23 -20.95
CA LEU A 362 14.09 -3.87 -21.27
C LEU A 362 12.71 -3.87 -21.94
N SER A 363 12.49 -4.78 -22.90
CA SER A 363 11.20 -4.93 -23.58
C SER A 363 10.10 -5.38 -22.60
N ALA A 364 10.38 -6.36 -21.74
CA ALA A 364 9.39 -6.91 -20.81
C ALA A 364 9.06 -5.97 -19.64
N ALA A 365 10.05 -5.36 -18.99
CA ALA A 365 9.85 -4.49 -17.83
C ALA A 365 9.41 -3.07 -18.23
N GLY A 366 10.00 -2.56 -19.30
CA GLY A 366 9.76 -1.21 -19.79
C GLY A 366 8.53 -1.11 -20.69
N GLY A 367 8.10 -2.21 -21.30
CA GLY A 367 7.02 -2.21 -22.29
C GLY A 367 7.40 -1.47 -23.58
N PRO A 368 6.43 -1.32 -24.50
CA PRO A 368 6.66 -0.75 -25.83
C PRO A 368 7.19 0.69 -25.81
N GLU A 369 6.74 1.53 -24.88
CA GLU A 369 7.24 2.91 -24.75
C GLU A 369 8.74 2.96 -24.41
N SER A 370 9.22 2.04 -23.58
CA SER A 370 10.66 1.97 -23.27
C SER A 370 11.46 1.47 -24.47
N VAL A 371 10.89 0.60 -25.31
CA VAL A 371 11.55 0.20 -26.57
C VAL A 371 11.64 1.41 -27.50
N ARG A 372 10.57 2.19 -27.63
CA ARG A 372 10.53 3.38 -28.49
C ARG A 372 11.55 4.44 -28.08
N VAL A 373 11.62 4.75 -26.78
CA VAL A 373 12.44 5.86 -26.25
C VAL A 373 13.87 5.43 -25.91
N LEU A 374 14.09 4.21 -25.39
CA LEU A 374 15.40 3.80 -24.88
C LEU A 374 16.14 2.84 -25.82
N LEU A 375 15.43 1.94 -26.52
CA LEU A 375 16.08 0.98 -27.42
C LEU A 375 16.37 1.61 -28.77
N LEU A 376 15.33 2.07 -29.51
CA LEU A 376 15.46 2.51 -30.90
C LEU A 376 16.55 3.56 -31.15
N PRO A 377 16.69 4.66 -30.36
CA PRO A 377 17.70 5.67 -30.64
C PRO A 377 19.14 5.17 -30.50
N ASN A 378 19.35 4.14 -29.69
CA ASN A 378 20.67 3.58 -29.40
C ASN A 378 21.03 2.40 -30.31
N ILE A 379 20.11 1.91 -31.14
CA ILE A 379 20.35 0.74 -32.00
C ILE A 379 21.46 0.99 -33.03
N LYS A 380 21.54 2.18 -33.66
CA LYS A 380 22.61 2.49 -34.62
C LYS A 380 24.00 2.42 -33.97
N SER A 381 24.14 3.06 -32.81
CA SER A 381 25.36 2.98 -32.00
C SER A 381 25.69 1.54 -31.60
N PHE A 382 24.67 0.75 -31.28
CA PHE A 382 24.83 -0.67 -30.93
C PHE A 382 25.34 -1.51 -32.12
N ASP A 383 24.83 -1.30 -33.34
CA ASP A 383 25.29 -2.01 -34.54
C ASP A 383 26.77 -1.70 -34.82
N ASP A 384 27.15 -0.42 -34.73
CA ASP A 384 28.52 0.04 -34.99
C ASP A 384 29.53 -0.37 -33.90
N MET A 385 29.20 -0.18 -32.62
CA MET A 385 30.15 -0.36 -31.50
C MET A 385 30.15 -1.77 -30.91
N ILE A 386 29.10 -2.57 -31.15
CA ILE A 386 28.95 -3.88 -30.52
C ILE A 386 28.83 -4.99 -31.56
N LEU A 387 27.87 -4.93 -32.49
CA LEU A 387 27.66 -6.03 -33.45
C LEU A 387 28.82 -6.21 -34.43
N ARG A 388 29.36 -5.13 -35.00
CA ARG A 388 30.52 -5.20 -35.90
C ARG A 388 31.77 -5.78 -35.20
N PRO A 389 32.22 -5.27 -34.03
CA PRO A 389 33.34 -5.87 -33.31
C PRO A 389 33.09 -7.30 -32.86
N MET A 390 31.86 -7.69 -32.53
CA MET A 390 31.53 -9.08 -32.17
C MET A 390 31.74 -10.05 -33.33
N ARG A 391 31.38 -9.64 -34.55
CA ARG A 391 31.63 -10.43 -35.77
C ARG A 391 33.12 -10.55 -36.07
N GLU A 392 33.86 -9.46 -35.93
CA GLU A 392 35.32 -9.44 -36.12
C GLU A 392 36.07 -10.28 -35.09
N ARG A 393 35.56 -10.37 -33.86
CA ARG A 393 36.11 -11.20 -32.78
C ARG A 393 35.78 -12.69 -32.90
N GLY A 394 35.00 -13.09 -33.91
CA GLY A 394 34.66 -14.50 -34.17
C GLY A 394 33.68 -15.12 -33.17
N VAL A 395 32.79 -14.32 -32.58
CA VAL A 395 31.70 -14.85 -31.73
C VAL A 395 30.80 -15.79 -32.56
N PRO A 396 30.29 -16.90 -32.01
CA PRO A 396 29.44 -17.82 -32.76
C PRO A 396 28.24 -17.13 -33.43
N GLU A 397 28.13 -17.28 -34.75
CA GLU A 397 26.99 -16.83 -35.57
C GLU A 397 25.60 -17.15 -34.98
N PRO A 398 25.32 -18.33 -34.38
CA PRO A 398 23.99 -18.58 -33.79
C PRO A 398 23.64 -17.62 -32.64
N GLU A 399 24.61 -17.20 -31.83
CA GLU A 399 24.37 -16.27 -30.72
C GLU A 399 24.05 -14.86 -31.22
N ILE A 400 24.77 -14.40 -32.25
CA ILE A 400 24.52 -13.11 -32.89
C ILE A 400 23.13 -13.10 -33.52
N LYS A 401 22.72 -14.19 -34.19
CA LYS A 401 21.37 -14.32 -34.76
C LYS A 401 20.28 -14.28 -33.69
N LEU A 402 20.48 -14.95 -32.55
CA LEU A 402 19.53 -14.91 -31.43
C LEU A 402 19.40 -13.49 -30.85
N LEU A 403 20.51 -12.76 -30.71
CA LEU A 403 20.51 -11.36 -30.27
C LEU A 403 19.74 -10.44 -31.24
N ILE A 404 19.99 -10.56 -32.54
CA ILE A 404 19.27 -9.81 -33.57
C ILE A 404 17.77 -10.15 -33.51
N SER A 405 17.43 -11.44 -33.41
CA SER A 405 16.04 -11.90 -33.27
C SER A 405 15.35 -11.31 -32.03
N ALA A 406 16.06 -11.20 -30.89
CA ALA A 406 15.53 -10.56 -29.68
C ALA A 406 15.26 -9.06 -29.87
N ILE A 407 16.17 -8.34 -30.54
CA ILE A 407 15.97 -6.92 -30.85
C ILE A 407 14.76 -6.75 -31.78
N VAL A 408 14.68 -7.55 -32.85
CA VAL A 408 13.54 -7.52 -33.77
C VAL A 408 12.23 -7.87 -33.06
N LYS A 409 12.25 -8.87 -32.15
CA LYS A 409 11.09 -9.23 -31.31
C LYS A 409 10.69 -8.07 -30.39
N ALA A 410 11.65 -7.36 -29.80
CA ALA A 410 11.38 -6.18 -28.99
C ALA A 410 10.76 -5.05 -29.83
N VAL A 411 11.29 -4.77 -31.03
CA VAL A 411 10.72 -3.76 -31.95
C VAL A 411 9.28 -4.11 -32.34
N LYS A 412 8.98 -5.39 -32.62
CA LYS A 412 7.62 -5.87 -32.89
C LYS A 412 6.62 -5.61 -31.74
N THR A 413 7.07 -5.33 -30.52
CA THR A 413 6.14 -5.04 -29.41
C THR A 413 5.50 -3.65 -29.52
N ILE A 414 6.07 -2.74 -30.31
CA ILE A 414 5.57 -1.37 -30.49
C ILE A 414 4.18 -1.39 -31.17
N ASP A 415 4.00 -2.22 -32.19
CA ASP A 415 2.76 -2.36 -32.97
C ASP A 415 1.56 -2.79 -32.09
N LYS A 416 1.80 -3.45 -30.95
CA LYS A 416 0.75 -3.98 -30.06
C LYS A 416 0.09 -2.92 -29.17
N ASN A 417 0.58 -1.68 -29.16
CA ASN A 417 0.20 -0.70 -28.15
C ASN A 417 -1.03 0.18 -28.50
N GLU A 418 -1.57 0.10 -29.72
CA GLU A 418 -2.85 0.76 -30.05
C GLU A 418 -4.04 -0.16 -29.82
N ILE A 419 -4.46 -0.25 -28.55
CA ILE A 419 -5.86 -0.60 -28.22
C ILE A 419 -6.69 0.67 -28.52
N GLY A 420 -7.24 0.78 -29.74
CA GLY A 420 -8.28 1.79 -30.01
C GLY A 420 -8.33 2.48 -31.38
N GLY A 421 -7.60 2.03 -32.41
CA GLY A 421 -7.67 2.60 -33.75
C GLY A 421 -8.14 1.59 -34.79
N LEU A 422 -9.45 1.47 -35.01
CA LEU A 422 -10.00 0.81 -36.19
C LEU A 422 -9.57 1.60 -37.45
N THR A 423 -8.41 1.28 -38.00
CA THR A 423 -8.10 1.56 -39.39
C THR A 423 -7.64 0.26 -40.05
N ASN A 424 -8.50 -0.29 -40.90
CA ASN A 424 -8.15 -1.31 -41.88
C ASN A 424 -7.15 -0.70 -42.87
N GLY A 425 -5.89 -0.60 -42.47
CA GLY A 425 -4.78 -0.18 -43.30
C GLY A 425 -4.29 -1.37 -44.11
N VAL A 426 -4.41 -1.29 -45.43
CA VAL A 426 -3.80 -2.20 -46.40
C VAL A 426 -2.34 -2.45 -46.01
N ASN A 427 -1.94 -3.72 -45.84
CA ASN A 427 -0.54 -4.13 -45.70
C ASN A 427 0.21 -3.80 -47.01
N GLY A 428 0.57 -2.53 -47.18
CA GLY A 428 1.51 -2.10 -48.21
C GLY A 428 2.91 -2.62 -47.84
N GLY A 429 3.64 -3.16 -48.81
CA GLY A 429 5.02 -3.59 -48.60
C GLY A 429 5.95 -2.42 -48.24
N THR A 430 7.10 -2.73 -47.68
CA THR A 430 8.16 -1.73 -47.41
C THR A 430 8.62 -1.11 -48.72
N THR A 431 8.44 0.20 -48.88
CA THR A 431 9.00 0.94 -50.03
C THR A 431 10.52 1.05 -49.91
N GLU A 432 11.23 1.12 -51.04
CA GLU A 432 12.69 1.22 -51.06
C GLU A 432 13.21 2.48 -50.34
N HIS A 433 12.44 3.58 -50.38
CA HIS A 433 12.72 4.79 -49.60
C HIS A 433 12.64 4.52 -48.09
N THR A 434 11.54 3.92 -47.62
CA THR A 434 11.37 3.59 -46.19
C THR A 434 12.41 2.58 -45.69
N ALA A 435 12.84 1.63 -46.54
CA ALA A 435 13.91 0.71 -46.19
C ALA A 435 15.24 1.44 -45.98
N THR A 436 15.54 2.42 -46.85
CA THR A 436 16.75 3.24 -46.75
C THR A 436 16.76 4.10 -45.47
N GLU A 437 15.63 4.73 -45.14
CA GLU A 437 15.47 5.51 -43.91
C GLU A 437 15.59 4.66 -42.64
N LEU A 438 15.05 3.44 -42.66
CA LEU A 438 15.19 2.49 -41.55
C LEU A 438 16.63 2.03 -41.36
N VAL A 439 17.37 1.80 -42.44
CA VAL A 439 18.80 1.47 -42.36
C VAL A 439 19.61 2.65 -41.80
N ASP A 440 19.31 3.88 -42.21
CA ASP A 440 20.00 5.04 -41.63
C ASP A 440 19.70 5.23 -40.14
N PHE A 441 18.47 4.93 -39.69
CA PHE A 441 18.09 5.09 -38.29
C PHE A 441 18.53 3.92 -37.38
N LEU A 442 18.40 2.68 -37.83
CA LEU A 442 18.65 1.46 -37.05
C LEU A 442 19.98 0.75 -37.37
N GLY A 443 20.77 1.26 -38.30
CA GLY A 443 21.99 0.58 -38.76
C GLY A 443 21.72 -0.50 -39.82
N GLU A 444 22.79 -0.95 -40.46
CA GLU A 444 22.73 -1.82 -41.65
C GLU A 444 22.15 -3.20 -41.34
N THR A 445 22.47 -3.76 -40.18
CA THR A 445 22.05 -5.12 -39.82
C THR A 445 20.58 -5.14 -39.40
N ILE A 446 20.22 -4.32 -38.41
CA ILE A 446 18.91 -4.35 -37.78
C ILE A 446 17.87 -3.64 -38.66
N GLY A 447 18.25 -2.56 -39.35
CA GLY A 447 17.38 -1.87 -40.29
C GLY A 447 16.93 -2.75 -41.45
N ARG A 448 17.82 -3.60 -41.98
CA ARG A 448 17.48 -4.56 -43.04
C ARG A 448 16.54 -5.66 -42.55
N GLU A 449 16.79 -6.21 -41.37
CA GLU A 449 15.91 -7.23 -40.76
C GLU A 449 14.51 -6.68 -40.46
N VAL A 450 14.40 -5.44 -39.98
CA VAL A 450 13.10 -4.78 -39.75
C VAL A 450 12.39 -4.48 -41.07
N ALA A 451 13.11 -3.98 -42.09
CA ALA A 451 12.55 -3.73 -43.41
C ALA A 451 12.02 -5.02 -44.08
N ASN A 452 12.71 -6.15 -43.88
CA ASN A 452 12.33 -7.47 -44.38
C ASN A 452 11.02 -8.02 -43.75
N LEU A 453 10.57 -7.49 -42.61
CA LEU A 453 9.29 -7.87 -42.02
C LEU A 453 8.08 -7.43 -42.86
N GLY A 454 8.26 -6.47 -43.76
CA GLY A 454 7.20 -6.01 -44.68
C GLY A 454 6.02 -5.31 -44.01
N ASN A 455 6.12 -4.94 -42.73
CA ASN A 455 5.04 -4.30 -41.98
C ASN A 455 5.16 -2.77 -42.05
N ALA A 456 4.42 -2.14 -42.96
CA ALA A 456 4.45 -0.69 -43.16
C ALA A 456 4.03 0.12 -41.92
N LYS A 457 3.14 -0.42 -41.07
CA LYS A 457 2.70 0.25 -39.83
C LYS A 457 3.84 0.31 -38.81
N LEU A 458 4.50 -0.83 -38.58
CA LEU A 458 5.67 -0.90 -37.71
C LEU A 458 6.81 0.01 -38.21
N ASN A 459 7.06 0.01 -39.51
CA ASN A 459 8.09 0.85 -40.12
C ASN A 459 7.82 2.34 -39.86
N ARG A 460 6.56 2.77 -39.97
CA ARG A 460 6.17 4.15 -39.67
C ARG A 460 6.36 4.47 -38.18
N GLU A 461 5.88 3.62 -37.27
CA GLU A 461 6.02 3.85 -35.82
C GLU A 461 7.49 3.92 -35.38
N VAL A 462 8.36 3.12 -36.00
CA VAL A 462 9.80 3.13 -35.76
C VAL A 462 10.44 4.42 -36.28
N LEU A 463 10.04 4.91 -37.47
CA LEU A 463 10.51 6.18 -38.01
C LEU A 463 9.98 7.38 -37.21
N ASP A 464 8.76 7.31 -36.69
CA ASP A 464 8.20 8.32 -35.78
C ASP A 464 8.98 8.38 -34.45
N ALA A 465 9.70 7.31 -34.07
CA ALA A 465 10.59 7.34 -32.91
C ALA A 465 11.85 8.18 -33.14
N LYS A 466 12.19 8.52 -34.39
CA LYS A 466 13.31 9.42 -34.73
C LYS A 466 13.12 10.81 -34.12
N ALA A 467 11.88 11.29 -34.01
CA ALA A 467 11.57 12.59 -33.44
C ALA A 467 12.00 12.72 -31.96
N PHE A 468 12.02 11.62 -31.20
CA PHE A 468 12.45 11.62 -29.79
C PHE A 468 13.97 11.74 -29.60
N ARG A 469 14.75 11.75 -30.69
CA ARG A 469 16.19 11.98 -30.65
C ARG A 469 16.55 13.46 -30.73
N ASP A 470 15.64 14.27 -31.29
CA ASP A 470 15.88 15.69 -31.60
C ASP A 470 15.33 16.64 -30.52
N ASP A 471 14.59 16.12 -29.53
CA ASP A 471 14.19 16.77 -28.27
C ASP A 471 15.06 16.28 -27.09
#